data_AF-A0A150P3Q3-F1
#
_entry.id   AF-A0A150P3Q3-F1
#
_cell.length_a   1.000
_cell.length_b   1.000
_cell.length_c   1.000
_cell.angle_alpha   90.00
_cell.angle_beta   90.00
_cell.angle_gamma   90.00
#
_symmetry.space_group_name_H-M   'P 1'
#
loop_
_entity.id
_entity.type
_entity.pdbx_description
1 polymer ?
#
loop_
_entity_poly.entity_id
_entity_poly.type
_entity_poly.pdbx_seq_one_letter_code
_entity_poly.pdbx_strand_id
1 'polypeptide(L)'
;DAEDRVLMLTWTSYAGYDELVGEETELGVEVWSTAAPELQAFCRASGLEGAALSLRLEQLLGLPPDSGKDRVVALWVPAESMFRPTPDLEIDDTTADLDFPDGTPQEHEDWFNALKATSYGEGGYPWTRLGYTYDWSPEGQEVGLSEFVIRKGTTVVVESVTPQDEYCRPAQ
;
A
#
# COMPACT_ATOMS: atom_id res chain seq x y z
N ASP A 1 18.27 2.10 -16.71
CA ASP A 1 18.37 3.56 -16.40
C ASP A 1 17.47 3.88 -15.22
N ALA A 2 17.39 5.14 -14.78
CA ALA A 2 16.42 5.57 -13.75
C ALA A 2 14.95 5.49 -14.21
N GLU A 3 14.66 4.64 -15.21
CA GLU A 3 13.44 4.62 -16.02
C GLU A 3 12.45 3.50 -15.64
N ASP A 4 12.84 2.52 -14.82
CA ASP A 4 11.96 1.39 -14.43
C ASP A 4 11.40 1.51 -12.98
N ARG A 5 11.46 2.72 -12.40
CA ARG A 5 10.88 2.99 -11.08
C ARG A 5 9.47 3.55 -11.22
N VAL A 6 8.58 3.11 -10.34
CA VAL A 6 7.21 3.63 -10.22
C VAL A 6 6.99 4.28 -8.87
N LEU A 7 6.15 5.31 -8.84
CA LEU A 7 5.87 6.07 -7.62
C LEU A 7 4.77 5.39 -6.81
N MET A 8 5.15 4.86 -5.66
CA MET A 8 4.26 4.16 -4.73
C MET A 8 4.09 4.94 -3.44
N LEU A 9 2.96 4.75 -2.79
CA LEU A 9 2.60 5.46 -1.55
C LEU A 9 2.43 4.46 -0.42
N THR A 10 2.97 4.79 0.76
CA THR A 10 2.65 4.08 2.00
C THR A 10 2.21 5.08 3.07
N TRP A 11 1.17 4.74 3.83
CA TRP A 11 0.70 5.54 4.97
C TRP A 11 1.21 4.91 6.27
N THR A 12 1.98 5.68 7.03
CA THR A 12 2.78 5.16 8.15
C THR A 12 2.85 6.16 9.30
N SER A 13 3.34 5.68 10.44
CA SER A 13 3.78 6.48 11.60
C SER A 13 5.30 6.40 11.82
N TYR A 14 6.02 5.68 10.95
CA TYR A 14 7.46 5.51 11.07
C TYR A 14 8.21 6.78 10.66
N ALA A 15 8.84 7.44 11.64
CA ALA A 15 9.57 8.69 11.44
C ALA A 15 10.95 8.56 10.81
N GLY A 16 11.45 7.33 10.60
CA GLY A 16 12.76 7.14 9.99
C GLY A 16 12.86 7.64 8.54
N TYR A 17 11.73 7.80 7.84
CA TYR A 17 11.72 8.39 6.49
C TYR A 17 11.91 9.90 6.48
N ASP A 18 11.62 10.60 7.59
CA ASP A 18 11.59 12.07 7.64
C ASP A 18 12.95 12.69 7.25
N GLU A 19 14.05 12.01 7.60
CA GLU A 19 15.43 12.45 7.31
C GLU A 19 15.98 11.90 5.99
N LEU A 20 15.19 11.11 5.24
CA LEU A 20 15.63 10.40 4.04
C LEU A 20 15.09 10.99 2.74
N VAL A 21 14.36 12.11 2.78
CA VAL A 21 13.82 12.76 1.56
C VAL A 21 14.95 13.10 0.58
N GLY A 22 14.84 12.60 -0.64
CA GLY A 22 15.82 12.73 -1.71
C GLY A 22 16.94 11.66 -1.68
N GLU A 23 16.98 10.81 -0.65
CA GLU A 23 18.01 9.79 -0.46
C GLU A 23 17.53 8.39 -0.86
N GLU A 24 18.49 7.53 -1.18
CA GLU A 24 18.25 6.09 -1.31
C GLU A 24 18.29 5.41 0.06
N THR A 25 17.39 4.45 0.27
CA THR A 25 17.39 3.63 1.48
C THR A 25 16.96 2.20 1.17
N GLU A 26 17.53 1.24 1.90
CA GLU A 26 17.14 -0.17 1.80
C GLU A 26 16.01 -0.46 2.78
N LEU A 27 14.92 -1.04 2.28
CA LEU A 27 13.77 -1.40 3.11
C LEU A 27 14.08 -2.60 4.02
N GLY A 28 14.12 -2.37 5.33
CA GLY A 28 14.36 -3.45 6.32
C GLY A 28 13.22 -4.47 6.47
N VAL A 29 12.03 -4.16 5.93
CA VAL A 29 10.80 -4.96 5.98
C VAL A 29 10.06 -4.85 4.65
N GLU A 30 9.09 -5.74 4.42
CA GLU A 30 8.13 -5.55 3.34
C GLU A 30 7.29 -4.30 3.60
N VAL A 31 7.03 -3.52 2.54
CA VAL A 31 6.22 -2.30 2.63
C VAL A 31 4.97 -2.48 1.78
N TRP A 32 3.82 -2.43 2.44
CA TRP A 32 2.52 -2.38 1.77
C TRP A 32 2.29 -0.97 1.21
N SER A 33 1.83 -0.92 -0.03
CA SER A 33 1.74 0.31 -0.79
C SER A 33 0.53 0.33 -1.74
N THR A 34 0.15 1.55 -2.15
CA THR A 34 -0.83 1.82 -3.20
C THR A 34 -0.20 2.70 -4.26
N ALA A 35 -0.67 2.60 -5.51
CA ALA A 35 -0.17 3.45 -6.59
C ALA A 35 -0.57 4.92 -6.39
N ALA A 36 0.34 5.85 -6.68
CA ALA A 36 -0.02 7.25 -6.87
C ALA A 36 -0.75 7.41 -8.22
N PRO A 37 -1.74 8.32 -8.35
CA PRO A 37 -2.21 9.30 -7.37
C PRO A 37 -3.50 8.90 -6.63
N GLU A 38 -3.89 7.61 -6.61
CA GLU A 38 -5.23 7.18 -6.18
C GLU A 38 -5.59 7.62 -4.76
N LEU A 39 -4.67 7.46 -3.80
CA LEU A 39 -4.88 7.85 -2.41
C LEU A 39 -5.15 9.36 -2.26
N GLN A 40 -4.39 10.18 -2.97
CA GLN A 40 -4.57 11.64 -2.93
C GLN A 40 -5.89 12.07 -3.55
N ALA A 41 -6.24 11.48 -4.70
CA ALA A 41 -7.51 11.73 -5.37
C ALA A 41 -8.69 11.38 -4.45
N PHE A 42 -8.61 10.22 -3.80
CA PHE A 42 -9.61 9.77 -2.85
C PHE A 42 -9.79 10.74 -1.68
N CYS A 43 -8.71 11.06 -0.95
CA CYS A 43 -8.87 11.87 0.26
C CYS A 43 -9.26 13.31 -0.04
N ARG A 44 -8.79 13.90 -1.15
CA ARG A 44 -9.25 15.21 -1.62
C ARG A 44 -10.75 15.22 -1.93
N ALA A 45 -11.25 14.16 -2.57
CA ALA A 45 -12.67 14.04 -2.89
C ALA A 45 -13.55 13.87 -1.64
N SER A 46 -13.01 13.30 -0.56
CA SER A 46 -13.73 13.13 0.70
C SER A 46 -14.06 14.45 1.40
N GLY A 47 -13.21 15.47 1.23
CA GLY A 47 -13.31 16.74 1.97
C GLY A 47 -13.15 16.61 3.49
N LEU A 48 -12.64 15.47 3.97
CA LEU A 48 -12.43 15.20 5.40
C LEU A 48 -11.05 15.69 5.84
N GLU A 49 -10.92 16.01 7.13
CA GLU A 49 -9.68 16.43 7.78
C GLU A 49 -9.56 15.81 9.18
N GLY A 50 -8.33 15.79 9.72
CA GLY A 50 -8.06 15.34 11.10
C GLY A 50 -8.54 13.91 11.38
N ALA A 51 -9.17 13.71 12.55
CA ALA A 51 -9.60 12.37 12.97
C ALA A 51 -10.62 11.71 12.03
N ALA A 52 -11.48 12.50 11.37
CA ALA A 52 -12.44 11.97 10.40
C ALA A 52 -11.73 11.46 9.13
N LEU A 53 -10.70 12.19 8.68
CA LEU A 53 -9.85 11.74 7.58
C LEU A 53 -9.07 10.48 7.97
N SER A 54 -8.44 10.45 9.14
CA SER A 54 -7.70 9.27 9.62
C SER A 54 -8.57 8.02 9.65
N LEU A 55 -9.77 8.10 10.24
CA LEU A 55 -10.71 6.98 10.25
C LEU A 55 -11.08 6.54 8.83
N ARG A 56 -11.30 7.49 7.91
CA ARG A 56 -11.68 7.14 6.54
C ARG A 56 -10.54 6.47 5.77
N LEU A 57 -9.29 6.88 6.01
CA LEU A 57 -8.11 6.23 5.44
C LEU A 57 -7.88 4.84 6.02
N GLU A 58 -8.13 4.64 7.32
CA GLU A 58 -8.09 3.31 7.94
C GLU A 58 -9.11 2.37 7.32
N GLN A 59 -10.34 2.87 7.11
CA GLN A 59 -11.39 2.18 6.37
C GLN A 59 -10.93 1.79 4.98
N LEU A 60 -10.53 2.78 4.18
CA LEU A 60 -10.18 2.61 2.77
C LEU A 60 -9.06 1.58 2.59
N LEU A 61 -8.02 1.65 3.44
CA LEU A 61 -6.81 0.86 3.32
C LEU A 61 -6.89 -0.48 4.08
N GLY A 62 -8.05 -0.87 4.60
CA GLY A 62 -8.20 -2.15 5.30
C GLY A 62 -7.44 -2.22 6.63
N LEU A 63 -7.19 -1.08 7.26
CA LEU A 63 -6.44 -0.99 8.51
C LEU A 63 -7.38 -0.97 9.73
N PRO A 64 -6.95 -1.47 10.90
CA PRO A 64 -7.67 -1.31 12.15
C PRO A 64 -7.87 0.17 12.48
N PRO A 65 -8.96 0.51 13.19
CA PRO A 65 -9.16 1.86 13.70
C PRO A 65 -8.03 2.23 14.68
N ASP A 66 -7.75 3.52 14.78
CA ASP A 66 -6.75 4.09 15.70
C ASP A 66 -5.32 3.54 15.49
N SER A 67 -4.96 3.26 14.23
CA SER A 67 -3.65 2.77 13.80
C SER A 67 -2.51 3.78 14.05
N GLY A 68 -2.85 5.05 14.31
CA GLY A 68 -1.92 6.10 14.69
C GLY A 68 -1.00 6.59 13.56
N LYS A 69 -1.32 6.24 12.30
CA LYS A 69 -0.59 6.69 11.11
C LYS A 69 -0.86 8.18 10.87
N ASP A 70 0.17 8.91 10.45
CA ASP A 70 0.10 10.38 10.39
C ASP A 70 0.82 10.98 9.18
N ARG A 71 1.55 10.19 8.39
CA ARG A 71 2.28 10.66 7.21
C ARG A 71 2.18 9.71 6.02
N VAL A 72 2.11 10.30 4.84
CA VAL A 72 2.22 9.59 3.57
C VAL A 72 3.65 9.72 3.07
N VAL A 73 4.26 8.59 2.74
CA VAL A 73 5.60 8.51 2.16
C VAL A 73 5.46 8.09 0.71
N ALA A 74 6.03 8.88 -0.21
CA ALA A 74 6.12 8.54 -1.61
C ALA A 74 7.51 7.96 -1.90
N LEU A 75 7.54 6.79 -2.53
CA LEU A 75 8.74 6.01 -2.80
C LEU A 75 8.86 5.75 -4.30
N TRP A 76 10.02 6.04 -4.89
CA TRP A 76 10.36 5.52 -6.21
C TRP A 76 10.91 4.11 -6.09
N VAL A 77 10.15 3.14 -6.57
CA VAL A 77 10.41 1.71 -6.37
C VAL A 77 10.70 1.04 -7.71
N PRO A 78 11.76 0.21 -7.83
CA PRO A 78 11.96 -0.62 -9.03
C PRO A 78 10.76 -1.55 -9.22
N ALA A 79 10.12 -1.52 -10.39
CA ALA A 79 8.89 -2.26 -10.65
C ALA A 79 9.04 -3.77 -10.39
N GLU A 80 10.17 -4.33 -10.82
CA GLU A 80 10.58 -5.74 -10.61
C GLU A 80 10.70 -6.17 -9.14
N SER A 81 10.85 -5.22 -8.21
CA SER A 81 10.96 -5.49 -6.78
C SER A 81 9.61 -5.43 -6.05
N MET A 82 8.52 -5.32 -6.80
CA MET A 82 7.16 -5.32 -6.30
C MET A 82 6.38 -6.51 -6.83
N PHE A 83 5.25 -6.77 -6.18
CA PHE A 83 4.28 -7.76 -6.63
C PHE A 83 2.89 -7.41 -6.10
N ARG A 84 1.85 -7.91 -6.76
CA ARG A 84 0.50 -7.86 -6.19
C ARG A 84 0.31 -8.96 -5.15
N PRO A 85 -0.29 -8.66 -3.99
CA PRO A 85 -0.56 -9.66 -2.95
C PRO A 85 -1.79 -10.51 -3.31
N THR A 86 -1.72 -11.21 -4.45
CA THR A 86 -2.75 -12.12 -4.98
C THR A 86 -2.10 -13.42 -5.43
N PRO A 87 -2.87 -14.47 -5.82
CA PRO A 87 -2.30 -15.64 -6.48
C PRO A 87 -1.49 -15.26 -7.73
N ASP A 88 -2.01 -14.32 -8.50
CA ASP A 88 -1.34 -13.70 -9.63
C ASP A 88 -0.50 -12.48 -9.17
N LEU A 89 0.82 -12.61 -9.28
CA LEU A 89 1.75 -11.62 -8.72
C LEU A 89 2.10 -10.49 -9.67
N GLU A 90 1.68 -10.59 -10.94
CA GLU A 90 1.96 -9.62 -11.99
C GLU A 90 1.41 -8.23 -11.61
N ILE A 91 2.11 -7.18 -12.07
CA ILE A 91 1.79 -5.78 -11.73
C ILE A 91 1.37 -4.95 -12.94
N ASP A 92 1.53 -5.49 -14.15
CA ASP A 92 1.37 -4.84 -15.44
C ASP A 92 0.05 -5.18 -16.15
N ASP A 93 -0.80 -6.00 -15.53
CA ASP A 93 -2.18 -6.24 -15.97
C ASP A 93 -3.21 -5.33 -15.28
N THR A 94 -4.46 -5.43 -15.73
CA THR A 94 -5.62 -4.76 -15.10
C THR A 94 -6.48 -5.68 -14.24
N THR A 95 -6.14 -6.96 -14.15
CA THR A 95 -6.93 -8.01 -13.48
C THR A 95 -6.01 -9.11 -13.00
N ALA A 96 -6.09 -9.47 -11.72
CA ALA A 96 -5.40 -10.63 -11.18
C ALA A 96 -6.23 -11.91 -11.32
N ASP A 97 -5.60 -13.00 -11.74
CA ASP A 97 -6.23 -14.33 -11.69
C ASP A 97 -6.52 -14.77 -10.23
N LEU A 98 -7.64 -15.50 -10.07
CA LEU A 98 -8.10 -15.99 -8.75
C LEU A 98 -7.36 -17.24 -8.27
N ASP A 99 -6.66 -17.90 -9.18
CA ASP A 99 -5.84 -19.09 -8.96
C ASP A 99 -4.40 -18.77 -9.33
N PHE A 100 -3.43 -19.55 -8.86
CA PHE A 100 -2.03 -19.38 -9.23
C PHE A 100 -1.85 -19.66 -10.73
N PRO A 101 -1.38 -18.70 -11.54
CA PRO A 101 -1.05 -18.95 -12.93
C PRO A 101 0.05 -20.02 -13.07
N ASP A 102 0.06 -20.71 -14.22
CA ASP A 102 1.11 -21.69 -14.53
C ASP A 102 2.49 -21.02 -14.49
N GLY A 103 3.40 -21.59 -13.69
CA GLY A 103 4.76 -21.04 -13.56
C GLY A 103 4.92 -20.00 -12.45
N THR A 104 3.89 -19.78 -11.62
CA THR A 104 4.02 -19.01 -10.38
C THR A 104 5.24 -19.52 -9.58
N PRO A 105 6.13 -18.64 -9.11
CA PRO A 105 7.26 -19.06 -8.29
C PRO A 105 6.80 -19.70 -6.97
N GLN A 106 7.37 -20.84 -6.60
CA GLN A 106 7.07 -21.51 -5.32
C GLN A 106 7.23 -20.58 -4.12
N GLU A 107 8.22 -19.68 -4.16
CA GLU A 107 8.43 -18.67 -3.11
C GLU A 107 7.20 -17.76 -2.92
N HIS A 108 6.52 -17.40 -4.01
CA HIS A 108 5.30 -16.59 -3.96
C HIS A 108 4.11 -17.40 -3.43
N GLU A 109 3.97 -18.65 -3.85
CA GLU A 109 2.94 -19.54 -3.30
C GLU A 109 3.11 -19.74 -1.78
N ASP A 110 4.35 -19.93 -1.33
CA ASP A 110 4.68 -20.09 0.09
C ASP A 110 4.40 -18.80 0.87
N TRP A 111 4.81 -17.65 0.33
CA TRP A 111 4.52 -16.32 0.90
C TRP A 111 3.00 -16.10 1.03
N PHE A 112 2.25 -16.36 -0.03
CA PHE A 112 0.80 -16.18 -0.08
C PHE A 112 0.09 -17.05 0.96
N ASN A 113 0.46 -18.33 1.04
CA ASN A 113 -0.14 -19.26 2.00
C ASN A 113 0.23 -18.93 3.45
N ALA A 114 1.46 -18.46 3.70
CA ALA A 114 1.89 -18.00 5.01
C ALA A 114 1.10 -16.76 5.46
N LEU A 115 0.95 -15.77 4.57
CA LEU A 115 0.14 -14.58 4.83
C LEU A 115 -1.33 -14.94 5.06
N LYS A 116 -1.89 -15.86 4.27
CA LYS A 116 -3.27 -16.33 4.43
C LYS A 116 -3.52 -16.93 5.83
N ALA A 117 -2.55 -17.69 6.33
CA ALA A 117 -2.65 -18.34 7.64
C ALA A 117 -2.64 -17.34 8.80
N THR A 118 -1.97 -16.19 8.65
CA THR A 118 -1.90 -15.15 9.68
C THR A 118 -3.02 -14.11 9.55
N SER A 119 -3.35 -13.67 8.34
CA SER A 119 -4.37 -12.65 8.08
C SER A 119 -5.78 -13.06 8.49
N TYR A 120 -6.11 -14.36 8.44
CA TYR A 120 -7.43 -14.88 8.85
C TYR A 120 -7.42 -15.53 10.24
N GLY A 121 -6.32 -15.40 10.97
CA GLY A 121 -6.21 -15.81 12.36
C GLY A 121 -6.65 -14.71 13.34
N GLU A 122 -6.49 -14.99 14.63
CA GLU A 122 -6.74 -14.01 15.68
C GLU A 122 -5.79 -12.81 15.55
N GLY A 123 -6.32 -11.60 15.46
CA GLY A 123 -5.54 -10.37 15.28
C GLY A 123 -5.00 -10.14 13.87
N GLY A 124 -5.45 -10.93 12.88
CA GLY A 124 -5.10 -10.74 11.47
C GLY A 124 -5.77 -9.50 10.85
N TYR A 125 -5.16 -8.99 9.77
CA TYR A 125 -5.67 -7.85 9.01
C TYR A 125 -6.56 -8.34 7.85
N PRO A 126 -7.66 -7.62 7.53
CA PRO A 126 -8.44 -7.92 6.35
C PRO A 126 -7.57 -7.89 5.08
N TRP A 127 -7.42 -9.04 4.43
CA TRP A 127 -6.71 -9.17 3.16
C TRP A 127 -7.62 -9.85 2.14
N THR A 128 -7.84 -9.18 1.01
CA THR A 128 -8.82 -9.62 0.00
C THR A 128 -8.29 -10.77 -0.84
N ARG A 129 -6.97 -10.81 -1.07
CA ARG A 129 -6.29 -11.65 -2.08
C ARG A 129 -6.65 -11.29 -3.52
N LEU A 130 -7.24 -10.11 -3.74
CA LEU A 130 -7.77 -9.67 -5.03
C LEU A 130 -7.04 -8.43 -5.59
N GLY A 131 -5.95 -8.01 -4.93
CA GLY A 131 -5.11 -6.91 -5.39
C GLY A 131 -5.66 -5.53 -5.03
N TYR A 132 -6.64 -5.47 -4.12
CA TYR A 132 -7.16 -4.23 -3.57
C TYR A 132 -7.41 -4.33 -2.06
N THR A 133 -7.33 -3.21 -1.36
CA THR A 133 -7.59 -3.12 0.08
C THR A 133 -9.08 -3.29 0.40
N TYR A 134 -9.42 -3.95 1.51
CA TYR A 134 -10.83 -4.10 1.90
C TYR A 134 -11.36 -2.83 2.57
N ASP A 135 -12.23 -2.08 1.88
CA ASP A 135 -12.86 -0.88 2.46
C ASP A 135 -14.00 -1.25 3.41
N TRP A 136 -13.70 -1.32 4.71
CA TRP A 136 -14.68 -1.72 5.73
C TRP A 136 -15.65 -0.61 6.16
N SER A 137 -15.68 0.53 5.46
CA SER A 137 -16.68 1.57 5.72
C SER A 137 -18.10 1.00 5.62
N PRO A 138 -18.99 1.27 6.60
CA PRO A 138 -20.39 0.81 6.54
C PRO A 138 -21.19 1.43 5.39
N GLU A 139 -20.69 2.52 4.79
CA GLU A 139 -21.28 3.20 3.63
C GLU A 139 -20.52 2.89 2.33
N GLY A 140 -19.47 2.06 2.39
CA GLY A 140 -18.57 1.74 1.28
C GLY A 140 -19.03 0.57 0.42
N GLN A 141 -18.23 0.24 -0.61
CA GLN A 141 -18.46 -0.88 -1.53
C GLN A 141 -17.55 -2.08 -1.25
N GLU A 142 -16.91 -2.17 -0.07
CA GLU A 142 -15.96 -3.23 0.30
C GLU A 142 -14.71 -3.32 -0.61
N VAL A 143 -14.52 -2.35 -1.50
CA VAL A 143 -13.41 -2.22 -2.45
C VAL A 143 -12.70 -0.89 -2.20
N GLY A 144 -11.44 -0.98 -1.81
CA GLY A 144 -10.54 0.16 -1.59
C GLY A 144 -9.60 0.40 -2.77
N LEU A 145 -8.34 0.71 -2.47
CA LEU A 145 -7.32 1.06 -3.48
C LEU A 145 -6.56 -0.17 -3.95
N SER A 146 -5.92 -0.06 -5.12
CA SER A 146 -5.00 -1.08 -5.61
C SER A 146 -3.85 -1.31 -4.61
N GLU A 147 -3.56 -2.57 -4.30
CA GLU A 147 -2.64 -2.97 -3.24
C GLU A 147 -1.41 -3.68 -3.80
N PHE A 148 -0.23 -3.29 -3.33
CA PHE A 148 1.05 -3.82 -3.76
C PHE A 148 1.98 -4.04 -2.57
N VAL A 149 2.89 -4.99 -2.68
CA VAL A 149 3.93 -5.24 -1.70
C VAL A 149 5.31 -4.98 -2.32
N ILE A 150 6.09 -4.14 -1.67
CA ILE A 150 7.50 -3.92 -1.99
C ILE A 150 8.32 -4.91 -1.18
N ARG A 151 9.18 -5.67 -1.86
CA ARG A 151 10.02 -6.69 -1.21
C ARG A 151 10.98 -6.08 -0.20
N LYS A 152 11.20 -6.77 0.91
CA LYS A 152 12.29 -6.47 1.84
C LYS A 152 13.64 -6.47 1.12
N GLY A 153 14.54 -5.57 1.49
CA GLY A 153 15.86 -5.43 0.89
C GLY A 153 15.87 -4.61 -0.40
N THR A 154 14.71 -4.10 -0.83
CA THR A 154 14.63 -3.22 -2.00
C THR A 154 15.22 -1.85 -1.67
N THR A 155 16.10 -1.35 -2.53
CA THR A 155 16.57 0.04 -2.48
C THR A 155 15.56 0.97 -3.15
N VAL A 156 14.93 1.84 -2.36
CA VAL A 156 13.97 2.85 -2.81
C VAL A 156 14.56 4.25 -2.71
N VAL A 157 14.04 5.19 -3.50
CA VAL A 157 14.29 6.63 -3.28
C VAL A 157 13.09 7.21 -2.55
N VAL A 158 13.31 7.93 -1.46
CA VAL A 158 12.23 8.63 -0.76
C VAL A 158 11.97 9.96 -1.48
N GLU A 159 10.89 10.02 -2.26
CA GLU A 159 10.51 11.24 -2.99
C GLU A 159 10.00 12.32 -2.03
N SER A 160 9.11 11.94 -1.11
CA SER A 160 8.51 12.88 -0.18
C SER A 160 8.00 12.19 1.08
N VAL A 161 8.04 12.91 2.19
CA VAL A 161 7.30 12.60 3.40
C VAL A 161 6.37 13.77 3.69
N THR A 162 5.07 13.52 3.74
CA THR A 162 4.07 14.58 3.89
C THR A 162 3.10 14.23 5.01
N PRO A 163 2.84 15.13 5.98
CA PRO A 163 1.77 14.95 6.95
C PRO A 163 0.44 14.67 6.26
N GLN A 164 -0.37 13.74 6.78
CA GLN A 164 -1.60 13.28 6.13
C GLN A 164 -2.53 14.43 5.72
N ASP A 165 -2.71 15.42 6.61
CA ASP A 165 -3.65 16.52 6.38
C ASP A 165 -3.14 17.43 5.27
N GLU A 166 -1.82 17.63 5.20
CA GLU A 166 -1.21 18.39 4.11
C GLU A 166 -1.31 17.64 2.78
N TYR A 167 -1.04 16.33 2.79
CA TYR A 167 -1.14 15.48 1.59
C TYR A 167 -2.55 15.47 0.99
N CYS A 168 -3.55 15.48 1.86
CA CYS A 168 -4.97 15.37 1.51
C CYS A 168 -5.69 16.71 1.31
N ARG A 169 -5.01 17.85 1.48
CA ARG A 169 -5.62 19.16 1.21
C ARG A 169 -6.12 19.24 -0.24
N PRO A 170 -7.30 19.86 -0.46
CA PRO A 170 -7.78 20.16 -1.80
C PRO A 170 -6.74 20.94 -2.62
N ALA A 171 -6.67 20.68 -3.92
CA ALA A 171 -5.87 21.50 -4.81
C ALA A 171 -6.42 22.94 -4.80
N GLN A 172 -5.55 23.93 -4.65
CA GLN A 172 -5.89 25.36 -4.74
C GLN A 172 -6.28 25.76 -6.16
#